data_AF-A0A069D673-F1
#
_entry.id   AF-A0A069D673-F1
#
_cell.length_a   1.000
_cell.length_b   1.000
_cell.length_c   1.000
_cell.angle_alpha   90.00
_cell.angle_beta   90.00
_cell.angle_gamma   90.00
#
_symmetry.space_group_name_H-M   'P 1'
#
loop_
_entity.id
_entity.type
_entity.pdbx_description
1 polymer ?
#
loop_
_entity_poly.entity_id
_entity_poly.type
_entity_poly.pdbx_seq_one_letter_code
_entity_poly.pdbx_strand_id
1 'polypeptide(L)'
;MVFCDYLSTKDVPLQRIRIKIQVNKINTSTLCAQTSLQQQQLLLRMEYEYEKEEFQRLTQTMGIGRKIKRGQCWYPISTGRSYYNSLNQFVIEIERKEDKDIEHAFEYGKPVCFFTQDAGNQIKYLPFTAQVSYADDERMVVILPGASARIELEGAHQLGVQLYFDETSYRTMFEALADVIRAKGNRLAALRDIMLDNQLPAERQIFPQRFPWLNSTQEEAVNKVLRAKDVAVVHGPPGTGKTTTLVEAIYETLHRENQVLVCAQSNAAVDWIAEKLVDRGVAVLRIGNPSRVNDKMLSFTYERRFESHPLYSELWSIRKAIRETSRKRHEA
;
A
#
# COMPACT_ATOMS: atom_id res chain seq x y z
N MET A 1 -19.22 -4.80 -5.02
CA MET A 1 -17.87 -4.79 -4.39
C MET A 1 -17.83 -5.94 -3.39
N VAL A 2 -16.85 -6.85 -3.49
CA VAL A 2 -16.71 -7.97 -2.54
C VAL A 2 -15.69 -7.56 -1.50
N PHE A 3 -16.13 -7.35 -0.26
CA PHE A 3 -15.22 -7.04 0.86
C PHE A 3 -14.72 -8.35 1.47
N CYS A 4 -13.41 -8.46 1.66
CA CYS A 4 -12.77 -9.57 2.38
C CYS A 4 -12.20 -9.03 3.69
N ASP A 5 -12.83 -9.39 4.81
CA ASP A 5 -12.29 -9.12 6.14
C ASP A 5 -11.34 -10.26 6.53
N TYR A 6 -10.07 -9.92 6.76
CA TYR A 6 -9.03 -10.87 7.16
C TYR A 6 -8.62 -10.58 8.61
N LEU A 7 -9.46 -10.98 9.57
CA LEU A 7 -9.05 -11.02 10.97
C LEU A 7 -8.15 -12.24 11.20
N SER A 8 -6.83 -12.04 11.08
CA SER A 8 -5.81 -13.00 11.53
C SER A 8 -5.30 -12.56 12.89
N THR A 9 -5.84 -13.13 13.96
CA THR A 9 -5.26 -13.04 15.30
C THR A 9 -4.29 -14.19 15.50
N LYS A 10 -2.98 -13.90 15.51
CA LYS A 10 -1.95 -14.81 16.03
C LYS A 10 -1.46 -14.29 17.39
N ASP A 11 -1.72 -15.08 18.42
CA ASP A 11 -1.02 -15.21 19.71
C ASP A 11 -0.45 -13.94 20.39
N VAL A 12 -1.26 -13.37 21.29
CA VAL A 12 -0.79 -12.61 22.46
C VAL A 12 -1.35 -13.31 23.71
N PRO A 13 -0.55 -13.58 24.76
CA PRO A 13 -1.03 -14.30 25.93
C PRO A 13 -2.14 -13.49 26.63
N LEU A 14 -3.30 -14.12 26.79
CA LEU A 14 -4.47 -13.58 27.48
C LEU A 14 -4.18 -13.36 28.98
N GLN A 15 -3.57 -12.23 29.34
CA GLN A 15 -3.90 -11.60 30.61
C GLN A 15 -5.30 -10.99 30.46
N ARG A 16 -6.23 -11.50 31.28
CA ARG A 16 -7.64 -11.12 31.34
C ARG A 16 -7.82 -9.61 31.54
N ILE A 17 -7.85 -8.84 30.46
CA ILE A 17 -8.56 -7.57 30.42
C ILE A 17 -9.93 -7.90 29.83
N ARG A 18 -10.93 -8.04 30.70
CA ARG A 18 -12.34 -8.05 30.29
C ARG A 18 -12.68 -6.64 29.80
N ILE A 19 -12.32 -6.31 28.57
CA ILE A 19 -13.03 -5.27 27.84
C ILE A 19 -14.36 -5.90 27.44
N LYS A 20 -15.38 -5.70 28.29
CA LYS A 20 -16.75 -5.75 27.82
C LYS A 20 -16.84 -4.65 26.77
N ILE A 21 -16.61 -5.00 25.50
CA ILE A 21 -17.25 -4.29 24.42
C ILE A 21 -18.71 -4.69 24.56
N GLN A 22 -19.42 -4.01 25.46
CA GLN A 22 -20.79 -3.69 25.17
C GLN A 22 -20.71 -3.07 23.79
N VAL A 23 -21.19 -3.81 22.78
CA VAL A 23 -21.87 -3.16 21.67
C VAL A 23 -23.02 -2.44 22.37
N ASN A 24 -22.72 -1.27 22.94
CA ASN A 24 -23.71 -0.24 23.06
C ASN A 24 -24.20 -0.17 21.63
N LYS A 25 -25.45 -0.60 21.43
CA LYS A 25 -26.28 0.02 20.42
C LYS A 25 -26.00 1.51 20.62
N ILE A 26 -25.08 2.06 19.83
CA ILE A 26 -25.04 3.49 19.61
C ILE A 26 -26.48 3.73 19.22
N ASN A 27 -27.20 4.51 20.03
CA ASN A 27 -28.53 4.93 19.70
C ASN A 27 -28.41 5.60 18.32
N THR A 28 -28.61 4.82 17.26
CA THR A 28 -28.76 5.28 15.89
C THR A 28 -30.18 5.81 15.77
N SER A 29 -30.54 6.71 16.69
CA SER A 29 -31.52 7.73 16.43
C SER A 29 -30.83 8.73 15.48
N THR A 30 -30.91 8.42 14.20
CA THR A 30 -30.90 9.41 13.11
C THR A 30 -29.70 10.37 13.09
N LEU A 31 -28.47 9.88 13.26
CA LEU A 31 -27.32 10.66 12.77
C LEU A 31 -27.31 10.59 11.24
N CYS A 32 -27.36 11.76 10.59
CA CYS A 32 -27.22 11.87 9.15
C CYS A 32 -25.92 11.17 8.70
N ALA A 33 -25.94 10.47 7.56
CA ALA A 33 -24.79 9.78 6.96
C ALA A 33 -23.51 10.66 6.94
N GLN A 34 -23.70 11.96 6.73
CA GLN A 34 -22.62 12.94 6.73
C GLN A 34 -21.95 13.11 8.09
N THR A 35 -22.71 13.08 9.19
CA THR A 35 -22.18 13.25 10.54
C THR A 35 -21.34 12.03 10.95
N SER A 36 -21.72 10.82 10.53
CA SER A 36 -20.93 9.60 10.77
C SER A 36 -19.57 9.64 10.06
N LEU A 37 -19.55 10.06 8.78
CA LEU A 37 -18.30 10.19 8.02
C LEU A 37 -17.39 11.31 8.55
N GLN A 38 -17.97 12.42 9.02
CA GLN A 38 -17.22 13.49 9.69
C GLN A 38 -16.57 13.00 10.99
N GLN A 39 -17.28 12.17 11.77
CA GLN A 39 -16.72 11.54 12.96
C GLN A 39 -15.56 10.60 12.60
N GLN A 40 -15.69 9.77 11.56
CA GLN A 40 -14.60 8.93 11.08
C GLN A 40 -13.37 9.74 10.65
N GLN A 41 -13.57 10.86 9.95
CA GLN A 41 -12.48 11.75 9.57
C GLN A 41 -11.76 12.35 10.78
N LEU A 42 -12.49 12.69 11.85
CA LEU A 42 -11.91 13.17 13.10
C LEU A 42 -11.07 12.08 13.78
N LEU A 43 -11.60 10.86 13.88
CA LEU A 43 -10.87 9.74 14.48
C LEU A 43 -9.58 9.42 13.73
N LEU A 44 -9.62 9.41 12.40
CA LEU A 44 -8.43 9.21 11.55
C LEU A 44 -7.39 10.31 11.76
N ARG A 45 -7.83 11.56 11.99
CA ARG A 45 -6.93 12.67 12.32
C ARG A 45 -6.26 12.50 13.66
N MET A 46 -7.00 12.06 14.68
CA MET A 46 -6.43 11.78 15.99
C MET A 46 -5.39 10.66 15.93
N GLU A 47 -5.66 9.60 15.16
CA GLU A 47 -4.71 8.50 14.95
C GLU A 47 -3.42 9.00 14.24
N TYR A 48 -3.58 9.77 13.17
CA TYR A 48 -2.47 10.38 12.45
C TYR A 48 -1.60 11.29 13.33
N GLU A 49 -2.23 12.20 14.10
CA GLU A 49 -1.52 13.12 15.00
C GLU A 49 -0.76 12.36 16.07
N TYR A 50 -1.40 11.35 16.68
CA TYR A 50 -0.77 10.49 17.68
C TYR A 50 0.44 9.73 17.14
N GLU A 51 0.32 9.04 16.00
CA GLU A 51 1.44 8.29 15.42
C GLU A 51 2.58 9.22 14.97
N LYS A 52 2.25 10.41 14.44
CA LYS A 52 3.25 11.41 14.05
C LYS A 52 4.05 11.91 15.26
N GLU A 53 3.36 12.27 16.34
CA GLU A 53 4.00 12.71 17.58
C GLU A 53 4.84 11.59 18.22
N GLU A 54 4.32 10.36 18.25
CA GLU A 54 5.05 9.21 18.76
C GLU A 54 6.33 8.96 17.94
N PHE A 55 6.22 9.00 16.62
CA PHE A 55 7.35 8.85 15.71
C PHE A 55 8.42 9.94 15.93
N GLN A 56 7.99 11.19 16.07
CA GLN A 56 8.90 12.31 16.35
C GLN A 56 9.61 12.14 17.69
N ARG A 57 8.87 11.82 18.75
CA ARG A 57 9.44 11.58 20.09
C ARG A 57 10.46 10.45 20.07
N LEU A 58 10.12 9.33 19.43
CA LEU A 58 11.00 8.18 19.27
C LEU A 58 12.26 8.54 18.46
N THR A 59 12.10 9.28 17.38
CA THR A 59 13.21 9.67 16.48
C THR A 59 14.16 10.69 17.13
N GLN A 60 13.66 11.60 17.96
CA GLN A 60 14.46 12.61 18.66
C GLN A 60 15.20 12.05 19.88
N THR A 61 14.57 11.14 20.62
CA THR A 61 15.15 10.58 21.86
C THR A 61 16.11 9.41 21.60
N MET A 62 15.97 8.71 20.47
CA MET A 62 16.86 7.59 20.13
C MET A 62 18.11 8.05 19.37
N GLY A 63 19.28 7.74 19.91
CA GLY A 63 20.55 7.89 19.20
C GLY A 63 20.69 6.94 18.00
N ILE A 64 21.57 7.28 17.06
CA ILE A 64 21.79 6.55 15.79
C ILE A 64 22.02 5.05 16.02
N GLY A 65 22.92 4.68 16.94
CA GLY A 65 23.22 3.26 17.19
C GLY A 65 21.99 2.44 17.64
N ARG A 66 21.04 3.04 18.36
CA ARG A 66 19.78 2.36 18.73
C ARG A 66 18.83 2.25 17.55
N LYS A 67 18.81 3.23 16.65
CA LYS A 67 18.03 3.21 15.41
C LYS A 67 18.57 2.13 14.45
N ILE A 68 19.89 2.00 14.33
CA ILE A 68 20.54 0.96 13.52
C ILE A 68 20.16 -0.43 14.06
N LYS A 69 20.30 -0.69 15.36
CA LYS A 69 19.91 -1.98 15.98
C LYS A 69 18.43 -2.35 15.82
N ARG A 70 17.56 -1.37 15.52
CA ARG A 70 16.14 -1.58 15.23
C ARG A 70 15.85 -1.69 13.74
N GLY A 71 16.87 -1.63 12.89
CA GLY A 71 16.73 -1.67 11.43
C GLY A 71 16.14 -0.41 10.82
N GLN A 72 16.10 0.71 11.54
CA GLN A 72 15.40 1.94 11.12
C GLN A 72 16.32 2.97 10.47
N CYS A 73 17.63 2.73 10.49
CA CYS A 73 18.66 3.69 10.09
C CYS A 73 19.87 2.95 9.52
N TRP A 74 20.48 3.50 8.48
CA TRP A 74 21.81 3.15 8.01
C TRP A 74 22.73 4.35 8.18
N TYR A 75 23.87 4.14 8.82
CA TYR A 75 24.93 5.13 9.00
C TYR A 75 26.26 4.42 9.34
N PRO A 76 27.39 4.81 8.73
CA PRO A 76 27.51 5.74 7.62
C PRO A 76 27.09 5.08 6.28
N ILE A 77 26.59 5.88 5.35
CA ILE A 77 26.27 5.44 3.98
C ILE A 77 27.19 6.08 2.93
N SER A 78 27.28 5.46 1.76
CA SER A 78 27.81 6.06 0.53
C SER A 78 26.71 6.22 -0.51
N THR A 79 26.79 7.30 -1.28
CA THR A 79 25.98 7.52 -2.48
C THR A 79 26.71 7.00 -3.71
N GLY A 80 25.97 6.29 -4.56
CA GLY A 80 26.42 5.79 -5.85
C GLY A 80 25.91 6.66 -7.00
N ARG A 81 25.67 6.03 -8.16
CA ARG A 81 25.15 6.71 -9.34
C ARG A 81 23.70 7.14 -9.15
N SER A 82 23.35 8.29 -9.73
CA SER A 82 21.95 8.70 -9.93
C SER A 82 21.51 8.44 -11.36
N TYR A 83 20.29 7.94 -11.56
CA TYR A 83 19.73 7.67 -12.88
C TYR A 83 18.19 7.77 -12.86
N TYR A 84 17.55 7.60 -14.02
CA TYR A 84 16.09 7.46 -14.09
C TYR A 84 15.74 5.98 -14.24
N ASN A 85 14.89 5.46 -13.35
CA ASN A 85 14.43 4.07 -13.42
C ASN A 85 13.42 3.85 -14.56
N SER A 86 12.91 2.63 -14.69
CA SER A 86 11.92 2.23 -15.71
C SER A 86 10.61 3.02 -15.64
N LEU A 87 10.25 3.46 -14.43
CA LEU A 87 9.10 4.33 -14.16
C LEU A 87 9.38 5.82 -14.38
N ASN A 88 10.53 6.19 -14.96
CA ASN A 88 10.93 7.59 -15.19
C ASN A 88 11.07 8.41 -13.88
N GLN A 89 11.36 7.75 -12.76
CA GLN A 89 11.62 8.40 -11.49
C GLN A 89 13.11 8.63 -11.33
N PHE A 90 13.50 9.81 -10.81
CA PHE A 90 14.90 10.12 -10.55
C PHE A 90 15.34 9.42 -9.26
N VAL A 91 16.34 8.55 -9.35
CA VAL A 91 16.78 7.69 -8.25
C VAL A 91 18.28 7.83 -7.99
N ILE A 92 18.71 7.49 -6.78
CA ILE A 92 20.11 7.37 -6.38
C ILE A 92 20.37 6.03 -5.69
N GLU A 93 21.52 5.42 -5.98
CA GLU A 93 22.01 4.25 -5.26
C GLU A 93 22.65 4.65 -3.92
N ILE A 94 22.40 3.86 -2.90
CA ILE A 94 22.91 4.02 -1.55
C ILE A 94 23.46 2.68 -1.10
N GLU A 95 24.63 2.69 -0.47
CA GLU A 95 25.28 1.51 0.06
C GLU A 95 25.60 1.73 1.53
N ARG A 96 25.23 0.78 2.38
CA ARG A 96 25.61 0.81 3.80
C ARG A 96 27.05 0.33 3.96
N LYS A 97 27.85 1.07 4.73
CA LYS A 97 29.27 0.75 4.93
C LYS A 97 29.52 -0.17 6.12
N GLU A 98 28.65 -0.10 7.13
CA GLU A 98 28.79 -0.80 8.42
C GLU A 98 27.50 -1.57 8.73
N ASP A 99 27.55 -2.38 9.80
CA ASP A 99 26.40 -3.10 10.35
C ASP A 99 25.64 -3.95 9.31
N LYS A 100 26.39 -4.62 8.42
CA LYS A 100 25.83 -5.42 7.32
C LYS A 100 25.08 -6.67 7.78
N ASP A 101 25.32 -7.11 8.99
CA ASP A 101 24.68 -8.24 9.65
C ASP A 101 23.34 -7.89 10.31
N ILE A 102 23.01 -6.60 10.44
CA ILE A 102 21.77 -6.16 11.08
C ILE A 102 20.62 -6.11 10.06
N GLU A 103 19.53 -6.81 10.35
CA GLU A 103 18.30 -6.73 9.57
C GLU A 103 17.70 -5.31 9.59
N HIS A 104 17.16 -4.88 8.47
CA HIS A 104 16.57 -3.56 8.33
C HIS A 104 15.09 -3.59 7.94
N ALA A 105 14.40 -2.50 8.25
CA ALA A 105 12.99 -2.30 7.93
C ALA A 105 12.78 -1.44 6.67
N PHE A 106 13.83 -1.09 5.92
CA PHE A 106 13.67 -0.41 4.63
C PHE A 106 12.99 -1.34 3.62
N GLU A 107 11.92 -0.84 3.01
CA GLU A 107 11.11 -1.57 2.05
C GLU A 107 10.58 -0.56 1.02
N TYR A 108 10.38 -0.96 -0.23
CA TYR A 108 9.85 -0.01 -1.22
C TYR A 108 8.54 0.61 -0.76
N GLY A 109 8.39 1.89 -1.12
CA GLY A 109 7.28 2.73 -0.76
C GLY A 109 7.48 3.45 0.57
N LYS A 110 8.32 2.94 1.48
CA LYS A 110 8.57 3.62 2.76
C LYS A 110 9.29 4.94 2.51
N PRO A 111 8.84 6.04 3.14
CA PRO A 111 9.56 7.30 3.08
C PRO A 111 10.79 7.25 3.96
N VAL A 112 11.82 7.97 3.53
CA VAL A 112 13.10 8.12 4.23
C VAL A 112 13.50 9.59 4.25
N CYS A 113 14.29 9.94 5.25
CA CYS A 113 14.98 11.22 5.31
C CYS A 113 16.48 10.98 5.47
N PHE A 114 17.25 11.92 4.93
CA PHE A 114 18.71 11.92 5.04
C PHE A 114 19.14 12.87 6.14
N PHE A 115 20.29 12.56 6.75
CA PHE A 115 20.88 13.40 7.78
C PHE A 115 22.40 13.35 7.71
N THR A 116 23.04 14.38 8.26
CA THR A 116 24.47 14.42 8.53
C THR A 116 24.72 14.43 10.02
N GLN A 117 25.79 13.78 10.46
CA GLN A 117 26.27 13.85 11.84
C GLN A 117 27.54 14.70 11.92
N ASP A 118 27.55 15.71 12.77
CA ASP A 118 28.75 16.51 13.03
C ASP A 118 29.70 15.83 14.03
N ALA A 119 30.88 16.41 14.25
CA ALA A 119 31.87 15.90 15.21
C ALA A 119 31.36 15.93 16.67
N GLY A 120 30.29 16.67 16.96
CA GLY A 120 29.63 16.76 18.26
C GLY A 120 28.48 15.77 18.45
N ASN A 121 28.31 14.80 17.53
CA ASN A 121 27.19 13.86 17.49
C ASN A 121 25.81 14.52 17.32
N GLN A 122 25.74 15.76 16.84
CA GLN A 122 24.46 16.38 16.49
C GLN A 122 24.03 15.96 15.10
N ILE A 123 22.73 15.64 14.99
CA ILE A 123 22.10 15.20 13.76
C ILE A 123 21.42 16.39 13.10
N LYS A 124 21.78 16.67 11.84
CA LYS A 124 21.10 17.65 11.00
C LYS A 124 20.42 16.95 9.83
N TYR A 125 19.09 17.03 9.77
CA TYR A 125 18.32 16.47 8.67
C TYR A 125 18.40 17.34 7.42
N LEU A 126 18.43 16.71 6.25
CA LEU A 126 18.35 17.40 4.96
C LEU A 126 16.90 17.85 4.69
N PRO A 127 16.70 18.98 4.00
CA PRO A 127 15.40 19.62 3.78
C PRO A 127 14.52 18.93 2.72
N PHE A 128 14.60 17.61 2.59
CA PHE A 128 13.75 16.85 1.68
C PHE A 128 13.48 15.44 2.19
N THR A 129 12.35 14.88 1.76
CA THR A 129 12.02 13.47 1.93
C THR A 129 12.23 12.74 0.62
N ALA A 130 12.46 11.45 0.73
CA ALA A 130 12.67 10.57 -0.40
C ALA A 130 11.94 9.26 -0.16
N GLN A 131 11.83 8.41 -1.18
CA GLN A 131 11.08 7.15 -1.08
C GLN A 131 11.94 5.97 -1.50
N VAL A 132 11.91 4.87 -0.76
CA VAL A 132 12.61 3.66 -1.14
C VAL A 132 11.99 3.10 -2.43
N SER A 133 12.81 2.93 -3.47
CA SER A 133 12.47 2.24 -4.72
C SER A 133 12.92 0.78 -4.73
N TYR A 134 13.88 0.41 -3.88
CA TYR A 134 14.39 -0.95 -3.75
C TYR A 134 15.32 -0.96 -2.55
N ALA A 135 15.34 -2.06 -1.79
CA ALA A 135 16.32 -2.29 -0.74
C ALA A 135 16.60 -3.79 -0.68
N ASP A 136 17.87 -4.14 -0.73
CA ASP A 136 18.39 -5.43 -0.27
C ASP A 136 19.29 -5.19 0.95
N ASP A 137 19.97 -6.25 1.38
CA ASP A 137 20.84 -6.20 2.54
C ASP A 137 21.86 -5.07 2.41
N GLU A 138 22.61 -4.92 1.31
CA GLU A 138 23.72 -3.96 1.28
C GLU A 138 23.39 -2.64 0.58
N ARG A 139 22.38 -2.67 -0.29
CA ARG A 139 22.10 -1.61 -1.25
C ARG A 139 20.65 -1.20 -1.23
N MET A 140 20.45 0.10 -1.30
CA MET A 140 19.14 0.72 -1.41
C MET A 140 19.12 1.67 -2.59
N VAL A 141 18.03 1.67 -3.35
CA VAL A 141 17.75 2.67 -4.38
C VAL A 141 16.64 3.56 -3.86
N VAL A 142 16.88 4.86 -3.86
CA VAL A 142 15.93 5.85 -3.31
C VAL A 142 15.52 6.84 -4.39
N ILE A 143 14.21 7.07 -4.50
CA ILE A 143 13.59 8.07 -5.37
C ILE A 143 13.80 9.45 -4.76
N LEU A 144 14.51 10.30 -5.48
CA LEU A 144 14.75 11.69 -5.10
C LEU A 144 13.68 12.62 -5.71
N PRO A 145 13.30 13.70 -4.99
CA PRO A 145 12.33 14.66 -5.50
C PRO A 145 12.87 15.49 -6.68
N GLY A 146 14.20 15.60 -6.83
CA GLY A 146 14.80 16.35 -7.93
C GLY A 146 16.32 16.45 -7.86
N ALA A 147 16.90 17.21 -8.79
CA ALA A 147 18.35 17.39 -8.90
C ALA A 147 18.98 18.15 -7.72
N SER A 148 18.23 19.07 -7.08
CA SER A 148 18.70 19.77 -5.88
C SER A 148 19.01 18.81 -4.73
N ALA A 149 18.14 17.84 -4.48
CA ALA A 149 18.34 16.81 -3.46
C ALA A 149 19.61 15.99 -3.71
N ARG A 150 19.94 15.72 -4.98
CA ARG A 150 21.21 15.05 -5.32
C ARG A 150 22.43 15.89 -4.95
N ILE A 151 22.42 17.18 -5.26
CA ILE A 151 23.53 18.09 -4.95
C ILE A 151 23.78 18.15 -3.43
N GLU A 152 22.70 18.21 -2.64
CA GLU A 152 22.81 18.19 -1.18
C GLU A 152 23.42 16.89 -0.64
N LEU A 153 23.10 15.74 -1.25
CA LEU A 153 23.68 14.45 -0.87
C LEU A 153 25.17 14.33 -1.24
N GLU A 154 25.56 14.81 -2.42
CA GLU A 154 26.96 14.77 -2.88
C GLU A 154 27.87 15.70 -2.06
N GLY A 155 27.33 16.82 -1.57
CA GLY A 155 28.06 17.76 -0.70
C GLY A 155 28.12 17.36 0.78
N ALA A 156 27.42 16.29 1.18
CA ALA A 156 27.31 15.87 2.57
C ALA A 156 28.46 14.95 3.01
N HIS A 157 29.00 15.20 4.20
CA HIS A 157 29.93 14.31 4.90
C HIS A 157 29.22 13.65 6.09
N GLN A 158 29.67 12.44 6.46
CA GLN A 158 29.03 11.64 7.53
C GLN A 158 27.51 11.52 7.32
N LEU A 159 27.15 11.04 6.12
CA LEU A 159 25.77 10.91 5.70
C LEU A 159 25.15 9.63 6.29
N GLY A 160 23.88 9.74 6.70
CA GLY A 160 23.02 8.63 7.05
C GLY A 160 21.63 8.77 6.45
N VAL A 161 20.89 7.67 6.47
CA VAL A 161 19.49 7.60 6.01
C VAL A 161 18.68 6.86 7.06
N GLN A 162 17.48 7.35 7.34
CA GLN A 162 16.56 6.67 8.25
C GLN A 162 15.14 6.67 7.69
N LEU A 163 14.32 5.74 8.20
CA LEU A 163 12.89 5.77 7.95
C LEU A 163 12.29 7.10 8.41
N TYR A 164 11.27 7.54 7.68
CA TYR A 164 10.47 8.70 8.00
C TYR A 164 9.02 8.29 8.27
N PHE A 165 8.25 9.18 8.86
CA PHE A 165 6.83 8.94 9.11
C PHE A 165 6.07 8.79 7.79
N ASP A 166 5.34 7.68 7.63
CA ASP A 166 4.58 7.42 6.41
C ASP A 166 3.22 8.12 6.42
N GLU A 167 3.20 9.33 5.88
CA GLU A 167 1.97 10.09 5.69
C GLU A 167 1.16 9.61 4.48
N THR A 168 1.71 8.75 3.62
CA THR A 168 1.10 8.37 2.34
C THR A 168 -0.22 7.65 2.55
N SER A 169 -0.23 6.67 3.44
CA SER A 169 -1.43 5.88 3.77
C SER A 169 -2.54 6.77 4.33
N TYR A 170 -2.21 7.65 5.27
CA TYR A 170 -3.14 8.63 5.83
C TYR A 170 -3.68 9.60 4.79
N ARG A 171 -2.81 10.14 3.93
CA ARG A 171 -3.23 11.03 2.86
C ARG A 171 -4.26 10.37 1.95
N THR A 172 -4.00 9.14 1.50
CA THR A 172 -4.95 8.37 0.68
C THR A 172 -6.26 8.09 1.41
N MET A 173 -6.21 7.77 2.70
CA MET A 173 -7.42 7.59 3.51
C MET A 173 -8.24 8.88 3.65
N PHE A 174 -7.58 10.03 3.92
CA PHE A 174 -8.25 11.33 3.99
C PHE A 174 -8.86 11.74 2.65
N GLU A 175 -8.14 11.55 1.54
CA GLU A 175 -8.64 11.82 0.19
C GLU A 175 -9.86 10.95 -0.14
N ALA A 176 -9.79 9.64 0.13
CA ALA A 176 -10.90 8.72 -0.08
C ALA A 176 -12.14 9.11 0.75
N LEU A 177 -11.97 9.43 2.03
CA LEU A 177 -13.07 9.91 2.88
C LEU A 177 -13.65 11.22 2.36
N ALA A 178 -12.81 12.17 1.96
CA ALA A 178 -13.25 13.45 1.40
C ALA A 178 -14.06 13.25 0.11
N ASP A 179 -13.66 12.32 -0.75
CA ASP A 179 -14.38 11.98 -1.97
C ASP A 179 -15.75 11.35 -1.68
N VAL A 180 -15.82 10.42 -0.72
CA VAL A 180 -17.09 9.81 -0.28
C VAL A 180 -18.04 10.85 0.31
N ILE A 181 -17.52 11.76 1.14
CA ILE A 181 -18.32 12.85 1.75
C ILE A 181 -18.85 13.80 0.66
N ARG A 182 -18.02 14.15 -0.33
CA ARG A 182 -18.38 15.08 -1.41
C ARG A 182 -19.26 14.45 -2.49
N ALA A 183 -19.29 13.12 -2.61
CA ALA A 183 -20.02 12.42 -3.66
C ALA A 183 -21.53 12.75 -3.65
N LYS A 184 -22.05 13.12 -4.82
CA LYS A 184 -23.47 13.44 -5.05
C LYS A 184 -23.90 12.95 -6.43
N GLY A 185 -25.10 12.37 -6.52
CA GLY A 185 -25.73 12.00 -7.80
C GLY A 185 -24.96 10.97 -8.64
N ASN A 186 -24.04 10.21 -8.05
CA ASN A 186 -23.21 9.24 -8.75
C ASN A 186 -23.18 7.89 -8.02
N ARG A 187 -22.50 6.90 -8.63
CA ARG A 187 -22.40 5.55 -8.08
C ARG A 187 -21.75 5.51 -6.69
N LEU A 188 -20.76 6.36 -6.44
CA LEU A 188 -20.09 6.44 -5.14
C LEU A 188 -21.05 6.92 -4.04
N ALA A 189 -21.88 7.92 -4.32
CA ALA A 189 -22.92 8.39 -3.40
C ALA A 189 -23.94 7.28 -3.10
N ALA A 190 -24.39 6.55 -4.13
CA ALA A 190 -25.32 5.43 -3.94
C ALA A 190 -24.71 4.32 -3.07
N LEU A 191 -23.45 3.93 -3.32
CA LEU A 191 -22.76 2.94 -2.49
C LEU A 191 -22.56 3.41 -1.06
N ARG A 192 -22.20 4.69 -0.84
CA ARG A 192 -22.12 5.29 0.49
C ARG A 192 -23.45 5.15 1.23
N ASP A 193 -24.55 5.51 0.58
CA ASP A 193 -25.87 5.51 1.20
C ASP A 193 -26.34 4.07 1.50
N ILE A 194 -26.00 3.10 0.64
CA ILE A 194 -26.23 1.67 0.91
C ILE A 194 -25.41 1.18 2.12
N MET A 195 -24.13 1.52 2.20
CA MET A 195 -23.23 1.07 3.28
C MET A 195 -23.55 1.71 4.64
N LEU A 196 -24.21 2.87 4.64
CA LEU A 196 -24.64 3.57 5.84
C LEU A 196 -26.13 3.30 6.18
N ASP A 197 -26.69 2.20 5.66
CA ASP A 197 -28.06 1.74 5.90
C ASP A 197 -29.17 2.76 5.51
N ASN A 198 -28.87 3.70 4.63
CA ASN A 198 -29.86 4.65 4.11
C ASN A 198 -30.61 4.12 2.88
N GLN A 199 -30.09 3.08 2.22
CA GLN A 199 -30.68 2.45 1.04
C GLN A 199 -30.45 0.94 1.06
N LEU A 200 -31.43 0.17 0.58
CA LEU A 200 -31.28 -1.27 0.45
C LEU A 200 -30.47 -1.63 -0.81
N PRO A 201 -29.55 -2.61 -0.72
CA PRO A 201 -28.85 -3.10 -1.90
C PRO A 201 -29.81 -3.84 -2.84
N ALA A 202 -29.62 -3.64 -4.13
CA ALA A 202 -30.33 -4.33 -5.19
C ALA A 202 -29.67 -5.67 -5.54
N GLU A 203 -30.51 -6.57 -6.07
CA GLU A 203 -30.10 -7.87 -6.58
C GLU A 203 -30.42 -8.00 -8.08
N ARG A 204 -29.60 -8.80 -8.77
CA ARG A 204 -29.81 -9.25 -10.14
C ARG A 204 -30.63 -10.53 -10.11
N GLN A 205 -31.56 -10.66 -11.06
CA GLN A 205 -32.27 -11.92 -11.29
C GLN A 205 -31.40 -12.84 -12.15
N ILE A 206 -30.67 -13.74 -11.51
CA ILE A 206 -29.79 -14.72 -12.17
C ILE A 206 -30.13 -16.10 -11.63
N PHE A 207 -30.19 -17.09 -12.51
CA PHE A 207 -30.38 -18.48 -12.12
C PHE A 207 -29.16 -19.00 -11.33
N PRO A 208 -29.35 -19.72 -10.22
CA PRO A 208 -28.25 -20.30 -9.48
C PRO A 208 -27.41 -21.24 -10.36
N GLN A 209 -26.09 -21.09 -10.28
CA GLN A 209 -25.13 -22.01 -10.88
C GLN A 209 -24.74 -23.10 -9.88
N ARG A 210 -24.39 -24.27 -10.41
CA ARG A 210 -23.87 -25.41 -9.65
C ARG A 210 -22.35 -25.47 -9.76
N PHE A 211 -21.69 -25.67 -8.63
CA PHE A 211 -20.24 -25.80 -8.51
C PHE A 211 -19.91 -27.11 -7.77
N PRO A 212 -19.81 -28.26 -8.47
CA PRO A 212 -19.67 -29.58 -7.85
C PRO A 212 -18.44 -29.77 -6.94
N TRP A 213 -17.42 -28.92 -7.09
CA TRP A 213 -16.20 -28.92 -6.27
C TRP A 213 -16.30 -28.04 -5.02
N LEU A 214 -17.39 -27.30 -4.85
CA LEU A 214 -17.68 -26.52 -3.65
C LEU A 214 -18.68 -27.26 -2.77
N ASN A 215 -18.60 -27.03 -1.45
CA ASN A 215 -19.67 -27.46 -0.56
C ASN A 215 -20.89 -26.54 -0.69
N SER A 216 -22.02 -26.94 -0.12
CA SER A 216 -23.29 -26.21 -0.25
C SER A 216 -23.23 -24.76 0.24
N THR A 217 -22.51 -24.47 1.33
CA THR A 217 -22.43 -23.12 1.89
C THR A 217 -21.52 -22.20 1.05
N GLN A 218 -20.46 -22.76 0.47
CA GLN A 218 -19.59 -22.05 -0.47
C GLN A 218 -20.31 -21.79 -1.80
N GLU A 219 -21.02 -22.77 -2.35
CA GLU A 219 -21.85 -22.61 -3.55
C GLU A 219 -22.92 -21.53 -3.34
N GLU A 220 -23.60 -21.53 -2.20
CA GLU A 220 -24.59 -20.50 -1.86
C GLU A 220 -23.94 -19.11 -1.78
N ALA A 221 -22.75 -19.01 -1.18
CA ALA A 221 -22.01 -17.76 -1.08
C ALA A 221 -21.60 -17.22 -2.46
N VAL A 222 -21.09 -18.07 -3.36
CA VAL A 222 -20.78 -17.67 -4.75
C VAL A 222 -22.03 -17.17 -5.45
N ASN A 223 -23.15 -17.90 -5.36
CA ASN A 223 -24.41 -17.48 -5.97
C ASN A 223 -24.98 -16.18 -5.36
N LYS A 224 -24.75 -15.90 -4.08
CA LYS A 224 -25.08 -14.60 -3.47
C LYS A 224 -24.23 -13.47 -4.05
N VAL A 225 -22.93 -13.68 -4.25
CA VAL A 225 -22.05 -12.68 -4.86
C VAL A 225 -22.48 -12.37 -6.29
N LEU A 226 -22.79 -13.39 -7.09
CA LEU A 226 -23.22 -13.19 -8.49
C LEU A 226 -24.55 -12.44 -8.59
N ARG A 227 -25.48 -12.70 -7.67
CA ARG A 227 -26.76 -11.98 -7.59
C ARG A 227 -26.60 -10.54 -7.09
N ALA A 228 -25.65 -10.23 -6.23
CA ALA A 228 -25.53 -8.89 -5.66
C ALA A 228 -25.18 -7.82 -6.72
N LYS A 229 -26.07 -6.86 -6.95
CA LYS A 229 -25.82 -5.73 -7.85
C LYS A 229 -24.93 -4.66 -7.19
N ASP A 230 -25.08 -4.50 -5.89
CA ASP A 230 -24.39 -3.44 -5.12
C ASP A 230 -23.25 -3.98 -4.26
N VAL A 231 -23.61 -4.73 -3.21
CA VAL A 231 -22.67 -5.25 -2.22
C VAL A 231 -23.06 -6.66 -1.82
N ALA A 232 -22.05 -7.51 -1.65
CA ALA A 232 -22.16 -8.80 -0.99
C ALA A 232 -21.05 -8.92 0.05
N VAL A 233 -21.41 -9.44 1.23
CA VAL A 233 -20.46 -9.73 2.30
C VAL A 233 -20.39 -11.24 2.46
N VAL A 234 -19.21 -11.81 2.25
CA VAL A 234 -18.95 -13.24 2.47
C VAL A 234 -18.22 -13.38 3.79
N HIS A 235 -18.91 -13.95 4.78
CA HIS A 235 -18.33 -14.23 6.08
C HIS A 235 -17.97 -15.71 6.20
N GLY A 236 -16.83 -16.01 6.82
CA GLY A 236 -16.42 -17.39 7.09
C GLY A 236 -15.44 -17.48 8.25
N PRO A 237 -15.62 -18.42 9.20
CA PRO A 237 -14.62 -18.70 10.23
C PRO A 237 -13.24 -19.10 9.67
N PRO A 238 -12.18 -19.10 10.49
CA PRO A 238 -10.88 -19.63 10.08
C PRO A 238 -11.00 -21.07 9.55
N GLY A 239 -10.30 -21.39 8.47
CA GLY A 239 -10.30 -22.75 7.89
C GLY A 239 -11.49 -23.12 6.99
N THR A 240 -12.53 -22.29 6.84
CA THR A 240 -13.73 -22.64 6.05
C THR A 240 -13.60 -22.43 4.53
N GLY A 241 -12.39 -22.23 4.03
CA GLY A 241 -12.14 -22.06 2.60
C GLY A 241 -12.64 -20.74 2.00
N LYS A 242 -12.77 -19.67 2.81
CA LYS A 242 -13.16 -18.32 2.33
C LYS A 242 -12.44 -17.90 1.05
N THR A 243 -11.12 -18.07 1.01
CA THR A 243 -10.32 -17.72 -0.16
C THR A 243 -10.72 -18.52 -1.39
N THR A 244 -10.98 -19.83 -1.23
CA THR A 244 -11.47 -20.68 -2.33
C THR A 244 -12.81 -20.17 -2.85
N THR A 245 -13.74 -19.82 -1.96
CA THR A 245 -15.03 -19.22 -2.33
C THR A 245 -14.86 -17.89 -3.06
N LEU A 246 -13.96 -17.02 -2.59
CA LEU A 246 -13.70 -15.72 -3.21
C LEU A 246 -13.05 -15.85 -4.59
N VAL A 247 -12.07 -16.76 -4.74
CA VAL A 247 -11.45 -17.05 -6.04
C VAL A 247 -12.49 -17.52 -7.04
N GLU A 248 -13.39 -18.42 -6.63
CA GLU A 248 -14.49 -18.87 -7.49
C GLU A 248 -15.43 -17.71 -7.86
N ALA A 249 -15.83 -16.91 -6.88
CA ALA A 249 -16.70 -15.77 -7.12
C ALA A 249 -16.07 -14.73 -8.06
N ILE A 250 -14.76 -14.46 -7.93
CA ILE A 250 -14.02 -13.56 -8.82
C ILE A 250 -13.96 -14.15 -10.24
N TYR A 251 -13.61 -15.43 -10.35
CA TYR A 251 -13.54 -16.14 -11.62
C TYR A 251 -14.88 -16.11 -12.36
N GLU A 252 -15.99 -16.40 -11.68
CA GLU A 252 -17.34 -16.33 -12.25
C GLU A 252 -17.78 -14.90 -12.57
N THR A 253 -17.36 -13.91 -11.77
CA THR A 253 -17.63 -12.49 -12.06
C THR A 253 -16.95 -12.06 -13.36
N LEU A 254 -15.72 -12.53 -13.62
CA LEU A 254 -14.97 -12.20 -14.83
C LEU A 254 -15.59 -12.76 -16.12
N HIS A 255 -16.48 -13.76 -16.03
CA HIS A 255 -17.26 -14.23 -17.20
C HIS A 255 -18.39 -13.27 -17.58
N ARG A 256 -18.68 -12.28 -16.72
CA ARG A 256 -19.82 -11.36 -16.85
C ARG A 256 -19.40 -9.91 -16.93
N GLU A 257 -18.28 -9.58 -16.28
CA GLU A 257 -17.74 -8.22 -16.17
C GLU A 257 -16.34 -8.20 -16.79
N ASN A 258 -16.01 -7.15 -17.54
CA ASN A 258 -14.74 -7.06 -18.27
C ASN A 258 -13.50 -6.98 -17.36
N GLN A 259 -13.67 -6.51 -16.12
CA GLN A 259 -12.57 -6.28 -15.19
C GLN A 259 -13.05 -6.38 -13.75
N VAL A 260 -12.21 -6.94 -12.88
CA VAL A 260 -12.43 -6.99 -11.43
C VAL A 260 -11.19 -6.43 -10.72
N LEU A 261 -11.39 -5.44 -9.85
CA LEU A 261 -10.38 -4.96 -8.92
C LEU A 261 -10.44 -5.78 -7.63
N VAL A 262 -9.32 -6.37 -7.24
CA VAL A 262 -9.17 -7.16 -6.00
C VAL A 262 -8.21 -6.44 -5.07
N CYS A 263 -8.67 -6.16 -3.85
CA CYS A 263 -7.88 -5.51 -2.80
C CYS A 263 -7.87 -6.36 -1.54
N ALA A 264 -6.76 -6.32 -0.78
CA ALA A 264 -6.66 -6.93 0.55
C ALA A 264 -5.72 -6.10 1.44
N GLN A 265 -5.79 -6.31 2.76
CA GLN A 265 -5.00 -5.58 3.75
C GLN A 265 -3.49 -5.85 3.64
N SER A 266 -3.09 -7.06 3.23
CA SER A 266 -1.69 -7.47 3.16
C SER A 266 -1.29 -7.91 1.75
N ASN A 267 -0.04 -7.65 1.37
CA ASN A 267 0.52 -8.08 0.09
C ASN A 267 0.43 -9.60 -0.09
N ALA A 268 0.73 -10.37 0.97
CA ALA A 268 0.65 -11.83 0.95
C ALA A 268 -0.78 -12.34 0.63
N ALA A 269 -1.82 -11.68 1.14
CA ALA A 269 -3.20 -12.05 0.83
C ALA A 269 -3.56 -11.75 -0.64
N VAL A 270 -3.10 -10.61 -1.18
CA VAL A 270 -3.29 -10.27 -2.60
C VAL A 270 -2.58 -11.28 -3.49
N ASP A 271 -1.32 -11.59 -3.19
CA ASP A 271 -0.51 -12.53 -3.97
C ASP A 271 -1.12 -13.92 -3.95
N TRP A 272 -1.59 -14.38 -2.79
CA TRP A 272 -2.24 -15.68 -2.67
C TRP A 272 -3.51 -15.80 -3.52
N ILE A 273 -4.36 -14.77 -3.56
CA ILE A 273 -5.54 -14.76 -4.44
C ILE A 273 -5.10 -14.70 -5.91
N ALA A 274 -4.13 -13.85 -6.23
CA ALA A 274 -3.64 -13.65 -7.57
C ALA A 274 -3.04 -14.93 -8.17
N GLU A 275 -2.26 -15.68 -7.40
CA GLU A 275 -1.70 -16.97 -7.81
C GLU A 275 -2.79 -17.98 -8.19
N LYS A 276 -3.85 -18.08 -7.37
CA LYS A 276 -4.96 -18.99 -7.65
C LYS A 276 -5.74 -18.62 -8.91
N LEU A 277 -5.82 -17.33 -9.23
CA LEU A 277 -6.43 -16.85 -10.47
C LEU A 277 -5.52 -17.11 -11.68
N VAL A 278 -4.21 -16.88 -11.55
CA VAL A 278 -3.22 -17.18 -12.60
C VAL A 278 -3.19 -18.68 -12.91
N ASP A 279 -3.26 -19.55 -11.90
CA ASP A 279 -3.32 -21.01 -12.08
C ASP A 279 -4.57 -21.46 -12.86
N ARG A 280 -5.62 -20.64 -12.86
CA ARG A 280 -6.84 -20.84 -13.65
C ARG A 280 -6.80 -20.16 -15.03
N GLY A 281 -5.66 -19.61 -15.43
CA GLY A 281 -5.47 -18.94 -16.72
C GLY A 281 -6.04 -17.51 -16.78
N VAL A 282 -6.36 -16.89 -15.64
CA VAL A 282 -6.85 -15.51 -15.61
C VAL A 282 -5.70 -14.53 -15.87
N ALA A 283 -5.93 -13.56 -16.75
CA ALA A 283 -5.00 -12.46 -17.00
C ALA A 283 -4.98 -11.46 -15.83
N VAL A 284 -4.12 -11.70 -14.84
CA VAL A 284 -3.96 -10.83 -13.66
C VAL A 284 -2.93 -9.72 -13.93
N LEU A 285 -3.21 -8.50 -13.47
CA LEU A 285 -2.21 -7.42 -13.33
C LEU A 285 -2.05 -7.12 -11.84
N ARG A 286 -0.84 -7.36 -11.29
CA ARG A 286 -0.51 -7.07 -9.89
C ARG A 286 0.02 -5.63 -9.79
N ILE A 287 -0.74 -4.75 -9.13
CA ILE A 287 -0.29 -3.38 -8.85
C ILE A 287 0.28 -3.34 -7.45
N GLY A 288 1.54 -2.92 -7.30
CA GLY A 288 2.22 -2.81 -6.02
C GLY A 288 3.70 -3.15 -6.15
N ASN A 289 4.43 -2.97 -5.05
CA ASN A 289 5.88 -3.12 -5.01
C ASN A 289 6.36 -4.54 -5.40
N PRO A 290 7.17 -4.70 -6.46
CA PRO A 290 7.77 -5.99 -6.82
C PRO A 290 8.56 -6.64 -5.68
N SER A 291 9.24 -5.89 -4.82
CA SER A 291 10.02 -6.44 -3.70
C SER A 291 9.18 -7.07 -2.58
N ARG A 292 7.85 -6.89 -2.62
CA ARG A 292 6.89 -7.47 -1.67
C ARG A 292 5.92 -8.44 -2.35
N VAL A 293 6.27 -8.86 -3.55
CA VAL A 293 5.49 -9.78 -4.37
C VAL A 293 6.25 -11.10 -4.46
N ASN A 294 5.56 -12.22 -4.28
CA ASN A 294 6.16 -13.54 -4.48
C ASN A 294 6.78 -13.67 -5.89
N ASP A 295 7.87 -14.41 -6.03
CA ASP A 295 8.60 -14.70 -7.28
C ASP A 295 7.67 -15.05 -8.45
N LYS A 296 6.68 -15.91 -8.19
CA LYS A 296 5.68 -16.31 -9.21
C LYS A 296 4.90 -15.12 -9.76
N MET A 297 4.60 -14.15 -8.91
CA MET A 297 3.78 -12.98 -9.21
C MET A 297 4.59 -11.79 -9.75
N LEU A 298 5.92 -11.80 -9.66
CA LEU A 298 6.80 -10.73 -10.16
C LEU A 298 6.55 -10.42 -11.65
N SER A 299 6.41 -11.46 -12.48
CA SER A 299 6.15 -11.31 -13.92
C SER A 299 4.78 -10.71 -14.25
N PHE A 300 3.86 -10.67 -13.27
CA PHE A 300 2.53 -10.10 -13.40
C PHE A 300 2.44 -8.67 -12.85
N THR A 301 3.54 -8.13 -12.31
CA THR A 301 3.61 -6.74 -11.84
C THR A 301 3.55 -5.74 -13.00
N TYR A 302 3.02 -4.54 -12.73
CA TYR A 302 2.98 -3.47 -13.71
C TYR A 302 4.38 -3.10 -14.21
N GLU A 303 5.33 -2.95 -13.28
CA GLU A 303 6.73 -2.62 -13.53
C GLU A 303 7.37 -3.62 -14.48
N ARG A 304 7.22 -4.92 -14.19
CA ARG A 304 7.85 -5.96 -15.00
C ARG A 304 7.24 -6.08 -16.39
N ARG A 305 5.91 -5.93 -16.49
CA ARG A 305 5.23 -5.90 -17.78
C ARG A 305 5.64 -4.70 -18.62
N PHE A 306 5.76 -3.53 -17.98
CA PHE A 306 6.19 -2.30 -18.63
C PHE A 306 7.61 -2.43 -19.18
N GLU A 307 8.54 -2.96 -18.39
CA GLU A 307 9.93 -3.21 -18.81
C GLU A 307 10.04 -4.25 -19.93
N SER A 308 9.18 -5.28 -19.90
CA SER A 308 9.18 -6.33 -20.92
C SER A 308 8.54 -5.92 -22.26
N HIS A 309 7.94 -4.73 -22.34
CA HIS A 309 7.22 -4.30 -23.53
C HIS A 309 8.19 -4.02 -24.70
N PRO A 310 7.91 -4.48 -25.94
CA PRO A 310 8.83 -4.34 -27.08
C PRO A 310 9.26 -2.88 -27.36
N LEU A 311 8.34 -1.93 -27.20
CA LEU A 311 8.58 -0.50 -27.42
C LEU A 311 9.25 0.22 -26.24
N TYR A 312 9.62 -0.49 -25.18
CA TYR A 312 10.23 0.14 -23.99
C TYR A 312 11.56 0.84 -24.31
N SER A 313 12.38 0.26 -25.19
CA SER A 313 13.66 0.83 -25.64
C SER A 313 13.49 2.15 -26.41
N GLU A 314 12.47 2.23 -27.26
CA GLU A 314 12.11 3.45 -27.99
C GLU A 314 11.63 4.54 -27.02
N LEU A 315 10.73 4.20 -26.11
CA LEU A 315 10.24 5.13 -25.09
C LEU A 315 11.37 5.67 -24.22
N TRP A 316 12.31 4.81 -23.83
CA TRP A 316 13.48 5.21 -23.06
C TRP A 316 14.34 6.22 -23.83
N SER A 317 14.55 5.98 -25.12
CA SER A 317 15.30 6.88 -26.01
C SER A 317 14.62 8.24 -26.16
N ILE A 318 13.29 8.26 -26.35
CA ILE A 318 12.50 9.51 -26.44
C ILE A 318 12.57 10.29 -25.13
N ARG A 319 12.38 9.62 -23.98
CA ARG A 319 12.48 10.25 -22.65
C ARG A 319 13.87 10.85 -22.43
N LYS A 320 14.93 10.16 -22.86
CA LYS A 320 16.30 10.66 -22.77
C LYS A 320 16.49 11.94 -23.61
N ALA A 321 16.03 11.93 -24.87
CA ALA A 321 16.11 13.09 -25.75
C ALA A 321 15.38 14.33 -25.18
N ILE A 322 14.16 14.14 -24.65
CA ILE A 322 13.39 15.22 -24.01
C ILE A 322 14.18 15.87 -22.86
N ARG A 323 14.81 15.06 -21.99
CA ARG A 323 15.60 15.58 -20.86
C ARG A 323 16.82 16.37 -21.33
N GLU A 324 17.51 15.88 -22.35
CA GLU A 324 18.66 16.60 -22.93
C GLU A 324 18.24 17.94 -23.53
N THR A 325 17.09 18.00 -24.22
CA THR A 325 16.53 19.24 -24.74
C THR A 325 16.13 20.21 -23.63
N SER A 326 15.44 19.72 -22.58
CA SER A 326 15.05 20.55 -21.44
C SER A 326 16.24 21.12 -20.68
N ARG A 327 17.33 20.33 -20.53
CA ARG A 327 18.57 20.82 -19.90
C ARG A 327 19.21 21.95 -20.69
N LYS A 328 19.32 21.79 -22.02
CA LYS A 328 19.87 22.82 -22.91
C LYS A 328 19.08 24.13 -22.89
N ARG A 329 17.75 24.08 -22.67
CA ARG A 329 16.90 25.28 -22.54
C ARG A 329 17.06 26.01 -21.20
N HIS A 330 17.50 25.33 -20.15
CA HIS A 330 17.77 25.97 -18.86
C HIS A 330 19.19 26.52 -18.75
N GLU A 331 20.10 26.08 -19.61
CA GLU A 331 21.50 26.53 -19.70
C GLU A 331 21.71 27.71 -20.69
N ALA A 332 20.69 28.08 -21.47
CA ALA A 332 20.71 29.15 -22.48
C ALA A 332 19.87 30.36 -22.02
#